data_AF-A0AAW3AFL9-F1
#
_entry.id   AF-A0AAW3AFL9-F1
#
_cell.length_a   1.000
_cell.length_b   1.000
_cell.length_c   1.000
_cell.angle_alpha   90.00
_cell.angle_beta   90.00
_cell.angle_gamma   90.00
#
_symmetry.space_group_name_H-M   'P 1'
#
loop_
_entity.id
_entity.type
_entity.pdbx_description
1 polymer ?
#
loop_
_entity_poly.entity_id
_entity_poly.type
_entity_poly.pdbx_seq_one_letter_code
_entity_poly.pdbx_strand_id
1 'polypeptide(L)'
;MGKAAAAEKVSSTWSIEGTLAVLAGAFLSALSGVFMEFVVKKRCSQFHLSARNIHLAFFSVVYFLVVFLCEIWRPEVAVGGLAEFISTFFDGFTSLVWTLVAVQAVGGILVALVVRYCDNIVKSFSTAFAIVLSGMASVFLFHTALNATFLVGAFLVLSSIIMYSLKQ
;
A
#
# COMPACT_ATOMS: atom_id res chain seq x y z
N MET A 1 37.69 12.07 9.85
CA MET A 1 37.37 12.47 8.45
C MET A 1 36.99 11.25 7.58
N GLY A 2 36.19 10.30 8.10
CA GLY A 2 35.86 9.04 7.40
C GLY A 2 34.38 8.67 7.36
N LYS A 3 33.48 9.55 7.80
CA LYS A 3 32.01 9.34 7.77
C LYS A 3 31.28 10.25 6.77
N ALA A 4 31.98 11.18 6.12
CA ALA A 4 31.40 12.04 5.09
C ALA A 4 31.39 11.41 3.68
N ALA A 5 32.18 10.35 3.46
CA ALA A 5 32.34 9.72 2.14
C ALA A 5 31.28 8.66 1.79
N ALA A 6 30.39 8.27 2.72
CA ALA A 6 29.32 7.30 2.47
C ALA A 6 27.97 7.95 2.11
N ALA A 7 27.82 9.26 2.35
CA ALA A 7 26.62 10.02 2.00
C ALA A 7 26.61 10.52 0.55
N GLU A 8 27.72 10.36 -0.18
CA GLU A 8 27.91 10.85 -1.55
C GLU A 8 27.86 9.67 -2.54
N LYS A 9 26.76 8.92 -2.54
CA LYS A 9 26.43 7.95 -3.60
C LYS A 9 24.94 7.89 -3.90
N VAL A 10 24.24 9.02 -3.81
CA VAL A 10 22.97 9.20 -4.55
C VAL A 10 23.34 9.77 -5.92
N SER A 11 24.03 8.96 -6.70
CA SER A 11 24.25 9.24 -8.13
C SER A 11 22.95 8.96 -8.85
N SER A 12 22.47 9.98 -9.56
CA SER A 12 21.50 9.90 -10.66
C SER A 12 21.87 8.73 -11.61
N THR A 13 21.31 7.57 -11.34
CA THR A 13 21.42 6.40 -12.21
C THR A 13 20.02 5.85 -12.36
N TRP A 14 19.50 5.84 -13.59
CA TRP A 14 18.33 5.06 -13.96
C TRP A 14 18.62 3.61 -13.63
N SER A 15 18.28 3.18 -12.42
CA SER A 15 18.54 1.82 -11.99
C SER A 15 17.52 0.92 -12.69
N ILE A 16 17.96 0.26 -13.76
CA ILE A 16 17.16 -0.65 -14.58
C ILE A 16 16.50 -1.70 -13.66
N GLU A 17 17.21 -2.13 -12.63
CA GLU A 17 16.72 -3.07 -11.61
C GLU A 17 15.49 -2.52 -10.86
N GLY A 18 15.54 -1.26 -10.41
CA GLY A 18 14.41 -0.62 -9.72
C GLY A 18 13.22 -0.41 -10.65
N THR A 19 13.48 -0.06 -11.92
CA THR A 19 12.41 0.12 -12.92
C THR A 19 11.74 -1.22 -13.24
N LEU A 20 12.51 -2.28 -13.43
CA LEU A 20 12.01 -3.63 -13.65
C LEU A 20 11.24 -4.16 -12.43
N ALA A 21 11.72 -3.90 -11.22
CA ALA A 21 11.04 -4.29 -9.99
C ALA A 21 9.68 -3.60 -9.84
N VAL A 22 9.59 -2.30 -10.13
CA VAL A 22 8.32 -1.55 -10.10
C VAL A 22 7.36 -2.04 -11.17
N LEU A 23 7.84 -2.33 -12.39
CA LEU A 23 7.01 -2.90 -13.45
C LEU A 23 6.46 -4.27 -13.06
N ALA A 24 7.32 -5.18 -12.61
CA ALA A 24 6.92 -6.51 -12.16
C ALA A 24 5.93 -6.42 -10.98
N GLY A 25 6.18 -5.52 -10.02
CA GLY A 25 5.28 -5.25 -8.91
C GLY A 25 3.92 -4.70 -9.35
N ALA A 26 3.89 -3.79 -10.32
CA ALA A 26 2.65 -3.25 -10.87
C ALA A 26 1.81 -4.33 -11.58
N PHE A 27 2.45 -5.19 -12.38
CA PHE A 27 1.79 -6.33 -13.02
C PHE A 27 1.22 -7.31 -11.99
N LEU A 28 2.01 -7.68 -10.98
CA LEU A 28 1.56 -8.60 -9.93
C LEU A 28 0.43 -8.00 -9.09
N SER A 29 0.51 -6.70 -8.78
CA SER A 29 -0.53 -5.97 -8.05
C SER A 29 -1.84 -5.92 -8.85
N ALA A 30 -1.78 -5.66 -10.16
CA ALA A 30 -2.95 -5.66 -11.03
C ALA A 30 -3.58 -7.06 -11.13
N LEU A 31 -2.77 -8.10 -11.34
CA LEU A 31 -3.21 -9.49 -11.42
C LEU A 31 -3.85 -9.96 -10.10
N SER A 32 -3.23 -9.62 -8.96
CA SER A 32 -3.75 -9.94 -7.63
C SER A 32 -5.12 -9.31 -7.38
N GLY A 33 -5.31 -8.04 -7.78
CA GLY A 33 -6.60 -7.36 -7.65
C GLY A 33 -7.72 -8.04 -8.44
N VAL A 34 -7.45 -8.40 -9.70
CA VAL A 34 -8.43 -9.10 -10.57
C VAL A 34 -8.66 -10.53 -10.09
N PHE A 35 -7.63 -11.23 -9.62
CA PHE A 35 -7.77 -12.56 -9.04
C PHE A 35 -8.61 -12.55 -7.76
N MET A 36 -8.39 -11.56 -6.88
CA MET A 36 -9.18 -11.38 -5.67
C MET A 36 -10.66 -11.16 -6.02
N GLU A 37 -10.93 -10.31 -7.01
CA GLU A 37 -12.29 -10.11 -7.54
C GLU A 37 -12.88 -11.42 -8.09
N PHE A 38 -12.12 -12.17 -8.89
CA PHE A 38 -12.54 -13.47 -9.43
C PHE A 38 -12.88 -14.48 -8.32
N VAL A 39 -12.03 -14.61 -7.30
CA VAL A 39 -12.26 -15.50 -6.15
C VAL A 39 -13.50 -15.09 -5.36
N VAL A 40 -13.71 -13.77 -5.17
CA VAL A 40 -14.88 -13.25 -4.46
C VAL A 40 -16.18 -13.52 -5.23
N LYS A 41 -16.19 -13.24 -6.53
CA LYS A 41 -17.41 -13.28 -7.36
C LYS A 41 -17.76 -14.67 -7.93
N LYS A 42 -16.78 -15.52 -8.28
CA LYS A 42 -17.07 -16.83 -8.91
C LYS A 42 -17.45 -17.94 -7.93
N ARG A 43 -17.04 -17.84 -6.66
CA ARG A 43 -17.33 -18.86 -5.64
C ARG A 43 -18.62 -18.49 -4.90
N CYS A 44 -19.76 -18.43 -5.60
CA CYS A 44 -21.11 -18.16 -5.06
C CYS A 44 -21.61 -19.29 -4.14
N SER A 45 -20.94 -19.52 -3.02
CA SER A 45 -21.52 -20.18 -1.85
C SER A 45 -21.60 -19.14 -0.74
N GLN A 46 -22.60 -19.27 0.13
CA GLN A 46 -22.92 -18.44 1.31
C GLN A 46 -21.78 -18.28 2.33
N PHE A 47 -20.54 -18.57 1.96
CA PHE A 47 -19.33 -18.34 2.73
C PHE A 47 -19.14 -16.84 2.99
N HIS A 48 -19.18 -16.48 4.26
CA HIS A 48 -18.94 -15.14 4.77
C HIS A 48 -17.66 -14.54 4.16
N LEU A 49 -17.75 -13.33 3.61
CA LEU A 49 -16.60 -12.53 3.17
C LEU A 49 -15.46 -12.52 4.20
N SER A 50 -15.84 -12.52 5.48
CA SER A 50 -14.90 -12.54 6.60
C SER A 50 -14.00 -13.78 6.55
N ALA A 51 -14.51 -14.97 6.23
CA ALA A 51 -13.70 -16.19 6.17
C ALA A 51 -12.62 -16.14 5.08
N ARG A 52 -12.89 -15.45 3.96
CA ARG A 52 -11.90 -15.26 2.89
C ARG A 52 -10.86 -14.22 3.27
N ASN A 53 -11.31 -13.11 3.86
CA ASN A 53 -10.40 -12.09 4.39
C ASN A 53 -9.53 -12.63 5.52
N ILE A 54 -10.06 -13.54 6.35
CA ILE A 54 -9.33 -14.25 7.42
C ILE A 54 -8.26 -15.17 6.82
N HIS A 55 -8.55 -15.94 5.76
CA HIS A 55 -7.51 -16.73 5.09
C HIS A 55 -6.39 -15.86 4.51
N LEU A 56 -6.73 -14.74 3.86
CA LEU A 56 -5.73 -13.80 3.34
C LEU A 56 -4.91 -13.14 4.45
N ALA A 57 -5.56 -12.76 5.56
CA ALA A 57 -4.90 -12.22 6.73
C ALA A 57 -3.98 -13.27 7.38
N PHE A 58 -4.41 -14.52 7.46
CA PHE A 58 -3.59 -15.62 7.97
C PHE A 58 -2.31 -15.82 7.14
N PHE A 59 -2.42 -15.86 5.82
CA PHE A 59 -1.23 -15.93 4.95
C PHE A 59 -0.32 -14.71 5.09
N SER A 60 -0.90 -13.53 5.30
CA SER A 60 -0.12 -12.31 5.56
C SER A 60 0.65 -12.40 6.88
N VAL A 61 0.02 -12.87 7.95
CA VAL A 61 0.66 -13.08 9.26
C VAL A 61 1.79 -14.11 9.15
N VAL A 62 1.57 -15.22 8.45
CA VAL A 62 2.61 -16.24 8.21
C VAL A 62 3.79 -15.65 7.43
N TYR A 63 3.53 -14.87 6.37
CA TYR A 63 4.58 -14.21 5.60
C TYR A 63 5.39 -13.22 6.47
N PHE A 64 4.71 -12.37 7.24
CA PHE A 64 5.38 -11.45 8.16
C PHE A 64 6.17 -12.19 9.23
N LEU A 65 5.68 -13.32 9.74
CA LEU A 65 6.42 -14.15 10.70
C LEU A 65 7.72 -14.71 10.08
N VAL A 66 7.68 -15.18 8.83
CA VAL A 66 8.87 -15.67 8.13
C VAL A 66 9.89 -14.55 7.93
N VAL A 67 9.44 -13.37 7.48
CA VAL A 67 10.33 -12.19 7.32
C VAL A 67 10.94 -11.79 8.66
N PHE A 68 10.12 -11.73 9.71
CA PHE A 68 10.54 -11.42 11.08
C PHE A 68 11.59 -12.41 11.61
N LEU A 69 11.39 -13.71 11.36
CA LEU A 69 12.38 -14.74 11.71
C LEU A 69 13.67 -14.54 10.91
N CYS A 70 13.60 -14.32 9.60
CA CYS A 70 14.78 -14.05 8.77
C CYS A 70 15.59 -12.83 9.23
N GLU A 71 14.93 -11.77 9.72
CA GLU A 71 15.60 -10.59 10.28
C GLU A 71 16.33 -10.90 11.60
N ILE A 72 15.76 -11.75 12.46
CA ILE A 72 16.42 -12.19 13.71
C ILE A 72 17.72 -12.97 13.42
N TRP A 73 17.76 -13.76 12.35
CA TRP A 73 18.95 -14.52 11.95
C TRP A 73 20.05 -13.65 11.29
N ARG A 74 19.80 -12.36 11.07
CA ARG A 74 20.78 -11.45 10.46
C ARG A 74 21.84 -11.05 11.50
N PRO A 75 23.14 -11.24 11.22
CA PRO A 75 24.20 -11.15 12.23
C PRO A 75 24.39 -9.76 12.84
N GLU A 76 23.87 -8.69 12.22
CA GLU A 76 23.91 -7.32 12.75
C GLU A 76 22.93 -7.06 13.91
N VAL A 77 21.87 -7.86 14.06
CA VAL A 77 20.78 -7.64 15.04
C VAL A 77 20.76 -8.72 16.13
N ALA A 78 21.57 -9.77 15.99
CA ALA A 78 21.57 -10.97 16.83
C ALA A 78 22.12 -10.79 18.26
N VAL A 79 22.27 -9.57 18.77
CA VAL A 79 22.97 -9.32 20.04
C VAL A 79 22.08 -9.51 21.29
N GLY A 80 20.75 -9.55 21.16
CA GLY A 80 19.84 -9.50 22.32
C GLY A 80 18.78 -10.62 22.49
N GLY A 81 18.72 -11.60 21.57
CA GLY A 81 17.68 -12.63 21.59
C GLY A 81 16.26 -12.10 21.31
N LEU A 82 15.25 -12.97 21.41
CA LEU A 82 13.85 -12.67 21.01
C LEU A 82 13.21 -11.55 21.86
N ALA A 83 13.52 -11.49 23.15
CA ALA A 83 12.92 -10.53 24.08
C ALA A 83 13.38 -9.09 23.81
N GLU A 84 14.67 -8.88 23.56
CA GLU A 84 15.23 -7.56 23.28
C GLU A 84 14.79 -7.07 21.89
N PHE A 85 14.69 -7.97 20.91
CA PHE A 85 14.15 -7.66 19.60
C PHE A 85 12.68 -7.25 19.63
N ILE A 86 11.83 -7.93 20.42
CA ILE A 86 10.42 -7.52 20.61
C ILE A 86 10.34 -6.17 21.32
N SER A 87 11.19 -5.93 22.33
CA SER A 87 11.21 -4.63 23.03
C SER A 87 11.65 -3.48 22.12
N THR A 88 12.59 -3.75 21.21
CA THR A 88 13.06 -2.80 20.20
C THR A 88 12.04 -2.61 19.08
N PHE A 89 11.27 -3.65 18.73
CA PHE A 89 10.26 -3.60 17.66
C PHE A 89 9.12 -2.63 17.99
N PHE A 90 8.69 -2.60 19.25
CA PHE A 90 7.67 -1.67 19.71
C PHE A 90 8.25 -0.34 20.21
N ASP A 91 9.56 -0.18 20.20
CA ASP A 91 10.19 1.09 20.56
C ASP A 91 9.89 2.16 19.50
N GLY A 92 9.41 3.32 19.94
CA GLY A 92 8.93 4.39 19.06
C GLY A 92 7.47 4.26 18.56
N PHE A 93 6.71 3.23 18.97
CA PHE A 93 5.26 3.16 18.66
C PHE A 93 4.48 4.26 19.38
N THR A 94 4.28 5.37 18.68
CA THR A 94 3.50 6.51 19.18
C THR A 94 1.99 6.26 18.98
N SER A 95 1.12 6.96 19.72
CA SER A 95 -0.34 6.89 19.55
C SER A 95 -0.79 7.09 18.08
N LEU A 96 -0.09 7.94 17.31
CA LEU A 96 -0.34 8.15 15.89
C LEU A 96 -0.13 6.87 15.04
N VAL A 97 0.86 6.05 15.37
CA VAL A 97 1.12 4.79 14.66
C VAL A 97 -0.06 3.83 14.85
N TRP A 98 -0.59 3.74 16.07
CA TRP A 98 -1.80 2.94 16.35
C TRP A 98 -3.02 3.45 15.59
N THR A 99 -3.20 4.77 15.45
CA THR A 99 -4.26 5.34 14.62
C THR A 99 -4.08 4.96 13.15
N LEU A 100 -2.86 5.04 12.60
CA LEU A 100 -2.58 4.63 11.23
C LEU A 100 -2.84 3.14 10.99
N VAL A 101 -2.46 2.28 11.94
CA VAL A 101 -2.75 0.84 11.89
C VAL A 101 -4.26 0.58 11.87
N ALA A 102 -5.03 1.27 12.73
CA ALA A 102 -6.48 1.15 12.75
C ALA A 102 -7.12 1.62 11.44
N VAL A 103 -6.70 2.78 10.91
CA VAL A 103 -7.18 3.31 9.63
C VAL A 103 -6.86 2.36 8.47
N GLN A 104 -5.64 1.79 8.45
CA GLN A 104 -5.24 0.83 7.41
C GLN A 104 -6.04 -0.47 7.48
N ALA A 105 -6.30 -0.98 8.68
CA ALA A 105 -7.12 -2.18 8.88
C ALA A 105 -8.57 -1.95 8.40
N VAL A 106 -9.18 -0.83 8.77
CA VAL A 106 -10.52 -0.45 8.30
C VAL A 106 -10.53 -0.25 6.78
N GLY A 107 -9.49 0.40 6.23
CA GLY A 107 -9.32 0.60 4.79
C GLY A 107 -9.26 -0.72 4.02
N GLY A 108 -8.54 -1.72 4.53
CA GLY A 108 -8.48 -3.06 3.94
C GLY A 108 -9.85 -3.76 3.90
N ILE A 109 -10.63 -3.63 4.98
CA ILE A 109 -12.00 -4.18 5.05
C ILE A 109 -12.93 -3.47 4.06
N LEU A 110 -12.86 -2.13 3.98
CA LEU A 110 -13.64 -1.33 3.03
C LEU A 110 -13.31 -1.69 1.58
N VAL A 111 -12.03 -1.89 1.26
CA VAL A 111 -11.59 -2.33 -0.06
C VAL A 111 -12.17 -3.71 -0.41
N ALA A 112 -12.17 -4.65 0.53
CA ALA A 112 -12.77 -5.97 0.33
C ALA A 112 -14.29 -5.88 0.08
N LEU A 113 -14.97 -4.95 0.76
CA LEU A 113 -16.38 -4.65 0.55
C LEU A 113 -16.62 -4.10 -0.86
N VAL A 114 -15.86 -3.09 -1.28
CA VAL A 114 -15.96 -2.49 -2.62
C VAL A 114 -15.73 -3.54 -3.70
N VAL A 115 -14.79 -4.47 -3.55
CA VAL A 115 -14.57 -5.54 -4.55
C VAL A 115 -15.72 -6.57 -4.60
N ARG A 116 -16.49 -6.73 -3.51
CA ARG A 116 -17.70 -7.57 -3.53
C ARG A 116 -18.84 -6.88 -4.29
N TYR A 117 -19.10 -5.62 -3.98
CA TYR A 117 -20.27 -4.90 -4.47
C TYR A 117 -20.02 -4.15 -5.80
N CYS A 118 -18.77 -3.85 -6.10
CA CYS A 118 -18.31 -3.17 -7.31
C CYS A 118 -17.21 -4.00 -7.99
N ASP A 119 -16.57 -3.44 -9.01
CA ASP A 119 -15.46 -4.05 -9.74
C ASP A 119 -14.11 -3.43 -9.32
N ASN A 120 -13.01 -4.15 -9.54
CA ASN A 120 -11.65 -3.66 -9.24
C ASN A 120 -11.28 -2.39 -10.04
N ILE A 121 -11.98 -2.11 -11.15
CA ILE A 121 -11.83 -0.87 -11.93
C ILE A 121 -12.39 0.35 -11.18
N VAL A 122 -13.58 0.22 -10.57
CA VAL A 122 -14.18 1.32 -9.78
C VAL A 122 -13.33 1.61 -8.55
N LYS A 123 -12.74 0.58 -7.95
CA LYS A 123 -11.75 0.73 -6.87
C LYS A 123 -10.54 1.55 -7.33
N SER A 124 -9.94 1.26 -8.49
CA SER A 124 -8.75 2.00 -8.95
C SER A 124 -9.06 3.46 -9.28
N PHE A 125 -10.22 3.75 -9.88
CA PHE A 125 -10.68 5.13 -10.07
C PHE A 125 -10.92 5.86 -8.75
N SER A 126 -11.50 5.17 -7.76
CA SER A 126 -11.74 5.75 -6.42
C SER A 126 -10.42 6.12 -5.72
N THR A 127 -9.40 5.26 -5.82
CA THR A 127 -8.06 5.56 -5.29
C THR A 127 -7.43 6.75 -6.00
N ALA A 128 -7.54 6.84 -7.33
CA ALA A 128 -7.02 7.99 -8.08
C ALA A 128 -7.72 9.30 -7.69
N PHE A 129 -9.04 9.27 -7.51
CA PHE A 129 -9.80 10.43 -7.01
C PHE A 129 -9.39 10.82 -5.59
N ALA A 130 -9.18 9.83 -4.70
CA ALA A 130 -8.72 10.08 -3.33
C ALA A 130 -7.34 10.75 -3.30
N ILE A 131 -6.44 10.45 -4.25
CA ILE A 131 -5.13 11.14 -4.38
C ILE A 131 -5.33 12.61 -4.73
N VAL A 132 -6.23 12.93 -5.67
CA VAL A 132 -6.54 14.32 -6.04
C VAL A 132 -7.11 15.08 -4.83
N LEU A 133 -8.08 14.50 -4.12
CA LEU A 133 -8.65 15.09 -2.91
C LEU A 133 -7.61 15.27 -1.80
N SER A 134 -6.72 14.29 -1.61
CA SER A 134 -5.65 14.38 -0.62
C SER A 134 -4.66 15.50 -0.95
N GLY A 135 -4.35 15.69 -2.24
CA GLY A 135 -3.55 16.83 -2.69
C GLY A 135 -4.23 18.18 -2.44
N MET A 136 -5.54 18.28 -2.71
CA MET A 136 -6.32 19.49 -2.40
C MET A 136 -6.38 19.77 -0.90
N ALA A 137 -6.62 18.74 -0.07
CA ALA A 137 -6.62 18.86 1.38
C ALA A 137 -5.25 19.30 1.92
N SER A 138 -4.15 18.84 1.30
CA SER A 138 -2.80 19.24 1.68
C SER A 138 -2.52 20.74 1.46
N VAL A 139 -3.11 21.34 0.41
CA VAL A 139 -3.05 22.81 0.22
C VAL A 139 -3.76 23.54 1.34
N PHE A 140 -4.95 23.07 1.72
CA PHE A 140 -5.76 23.74 2.72
C PHE A 140 -5.19 23.60 4.15
N LEU A 141 -4.66 22.42 4.49
CA LEU A 141 -4.17 22.11 5.83
C LEU A 141 -2.70 22.51 6.07
N PHE A 142 -1.85 22.35 5.06
CA PHE A 142 -0.40 22.54 5.20
C PHE A 142 0.14 23.71 4.37
N HIS A 143 -0.72 24.47 3.67
CA HIS A 143 -0.34 25.57 2.77
C HIS A 143 0.74 25.18 1.76
N THR A 144 0.78 23.91 1.36
CA THR A 144 1.78 23.39 0.43
C THR A 144 1.53 23.95 -0.97
N ALA A 145 2.57 24.50 -1.61
CA ALA A 145 2.48 24.95 -3.00
C ALA A 145 2.35 23.74 -3.94
N LEU A 146 1.18 23.58 -4.58
CA LEU A 146 0.99 22.57 -5.61
C LEU A 146 1.70 22.98 -6.90
N ASN A 147 2.38 22.01 -7.51
CA ASN A 147 3.05 22.20 -8.79
C ASN A 147 2.03 22.17 -9.94
N ALA A 148 2.29 22.92 -11.02
CA ALA A 148 1.40 22.96 -12.20
C ALA A 148 1.18 21.57 -12.81
N THR A 149 2.20 20.70 -12.78
CA THR A 149 2.11 19.30 -13.24
C THR A 149 1.08 18.49 -12.45
N PHE A 150 0.93 18.73 -11.15
CA PHE A 150 -0.11 18.08 -10.34
C PHE A 150 -1.50 18.52 -10.78
N LEU A 151 -1.69 19.81 -11.08
CA LEU A 151 -2.97 20.35 -11.53
C LEU A 151 -3.41 19.75 -12.87
N VAL A 152 -2.47 19.63 -13.82
CA VAL A 152 -2.73 18.96 -15.11
C VAL A 152 -3.07 17.49 -14.90
N GLY A 153 -2.33 16.79 -14.03
CA GLY A 153 -2.62 15.39 -13.68
C GLY A 153 -4.01 15.23 -13.04
N ALA A 154 -4.37 16.09 -12.10
CA ALA A 154 -5.67 16.09 -11.44
C ALA A 154 -6.81 16.32 -12.43
N PHE A 155 -6.67 17.29 -13.34
CA PHE A 155 -7.65 17.55 -14.40
C PHE A 155 -7.85 16.33 -15.31
N LEU A 156 -6.76 15.66 -15.69
CA LEU A 156 -6.79 14.48 -16.55
C LEU A 156 -7.46 13.29 -15.85
N VAL A 157 -7.18 13.07 -14.56
CA VAL A 157 -7.84 12.04 -13.75
C VAL A 157 -9.34 12.30 -13.63
N LEU A 158 -9.75 13.53 -13.32
CA LEU A 158 -11.17 13.91 -13.24
C LEU A 158 -11.89 13.73 -14.58
N SER A 159 -11.25 14.15 -15.68
CA SER A 159 -11.80 13.98 -17.03
C SER A 159 -12.01 12.49 -17.36
N SER A 160 -11.04 11.64 -17.01
CA SER A 160 -11.13 10.19 -17.22
C SER A 160 -12.28 9.55 -16.42
N ILE A 161 -12.45 9.95 -15.15
CA ILE A 161 -13.56 9.47 -14.30
C ILE A 161 -14.91 9.87 -14.90
N ILE A 162 -15.09 11.14 -15.27
CA ILE A 162 -16.34 11.63 -15.87
C ILE A 162 -16.65 10.86 -17.16
N MET A 163 -15.66 10.66 -18.03
CA MET A 163 -15.86 9.92 -19.27
C MET A 163 -16.23 8.45 -19.04
N TYR A 164 -15.65 7.81 -18.01
CA TYR A 164 -16.01 6.44 -17.63
C TYR A 164 -17.43 6.36 -17.06
N SER A 165 -17.80 7.29 -16.17
CA SER A 165 -19.13 7.35 -15.56
C SER A 165 -20.26 7.67 -16.54
N LEU A 166 -19.97 8.43 -17.62
CA LEU A 166 -20.95 8.71 -18.67
C LEU A 166 -21.16 7.54 -19.65
N LYS A 167 -20.20 6.61 -19.72
CA LYS A 167 -20.25 5.45 -20.63
C LYS A 167 -20.87 4.21 -19.98
N GLN A 168 -20.96 4.19 -18.65
CA GLN A 168 -21.71 3.20 -17.87
C GLN A 168 -23.20 3.53 -17.83
#